data_AF-A0A7S0CFV1-F1
#
_entry.id   AF-A0A7S0CFV1-F1
#
_cell.length_a   1.000
_cell.length_b   1.000
_cell.length_c   1.000
_cell.angle_alpha   90.00
_cell.angle_beta   90.00
_cell.angle_gamma   90.00
#
_symmetry.space_group_name_H-M   'P 1'
#
loop_
_entity.id
_entity.type
_entity.pdbx_description
1 polymer ?
#
loop_
_entity_poly.entity_id
_entity_poly.type
_entity_poly.pdbx_seq_one_letter_code
_entity_poly.pdbx_strand_id
1 'polypeptide(L)'
;HQSDQPQPQQYPHFTYLDLREKQNTSHAESSLKKAVDLIKSKQFFSAERLLKQILGYYPNHANALVTYGALCANSIDSSSSLIKNRHDEAIRFFNKALDIDPNCPNGARYKEIELKREAERKRSRGII
;
A
#
# COMPACT_ATOMS: atom_id res chain seq x y z
N HIS A 1 4.62 30.40 50.26
CA HIS A 1 4.42 30.79 48.86
C HIS A 1 4.71 29.58 47.97
N GLN A 2 3.72 28.70 47.81
CA GLN A 2 3.76 27.64 46.80
C GLN A 2 3.32 28.27 45.48
N SER A 3 4.19 28.20 44.49
CA SER A 3 3.95 28.66 43.13
C SER A 3 2.97 27.69 42.45
N ASP A 4 1.80 28.21 42.08
CA ASP A 4 0.83 27.59 41.19
C ASP A 4 1.51 27.22 39.86
N GLN A 5 1.86 25.94 39.70
CA GLN A 5 2.26 25.39 38.41
C GLN A 5 0.98 25.18 37.59
N PRO A 6 0.85 25.78 36.39
CA PRO A 6 -0.31 25.56 35.55
C PRO A 6 -0.40 24.08 35.20
N GLN A 7 -1.53 23.46 35.53
CA GLN A 7 -1.80 22.06 35.23
C GLN A 7 -1.68 21.84 33.70
N PRO A 8 -1.01 20.77 33.24
CA PRO A 8 -0.89 20.49 31.82
C PRO A 8 -2.29 20.30 31.24
N GLN A 9 -2.63 21.14 30.28
CA GLN A 9 -3.91 21.15 29.59
C GLN A 9 -4.10 19.77 28.93
N GLN A 10 -4.94 18.92 29.51
CA GLN A 10 -5.24 17.61 28.94
C GLN A 10 -6.15 17.81 27.74
N TYR A 11 -5.55 17.94 26.55
CA TYR A 11 -6.28 17.84 25.30
C TYR A 11 -6.92 16.44 25.20
N PRO A 12 -8.17 16.32 24.73
CA PRO A 12 -8.79 15.01 24.56
C PRO A 12 -7.88 14.16 23.68
N HIS A 13 -7.40 13.04 24.22
CA HIS A 13 -6.42 12.14 23.62
C HIS A 13 -6.77 11.76 22.16
N PHE A 14 -8.07 11.70 21.85
CA PHE A 14 -8.64 11.55 20.52
C PHE A 14 -8.14 12.62 19.54
N THR A 15 -8.31 13.90 19.85
CA THR A 15 -7.92 15.02 18.94
C THR A 15 -6.43 15.11 18.63
N TYR A 16 -5.54 14.70 19.54
CA TYR A 16 -4.10 14.73 19.29
C TYR A 16 -3.64 13.57 18.41
N LEU A 17 -4.16 12.37 18.66
CA LEU A 17 -3.90 11.20 17.82
C LEU A 17 -4.50 11.37 16.43
N ASP A 18 -5.73 11.86 16.31
CA ASP A 18 -6.37 12.12 15.03
C ASP A 18 -5.61 13.16 14.20
N LEU A 19 -5.12 14.23 14.85
CA LEU A 19 -4.34 15.27 14.18
C LEU A 19 -2.99 14.73 13.72
N ARG A 20 -2.32 13.92 14.56
CA ARG A 20 -1.08 13.24 14.15
C ARG A 20 -1.36 12.27 13.02
N GLU A 21 -2.40 11.44 13.09
CA GLU A 21 -2.81 10.54 12.00
C GLU A 21 -3.12 11.31 10.72
N LYS A 22 -3.77 12.47 10.80
CA LYS A 22 -4.06 13.34 9.65
C LYS A 22 -2.81 13.98 9.03
N GLN A 23 -1.87 14.46 9.86
CA GLN A 23 -0.59 15.01 9.37
C GLN A 23 0.32 13.91 8.83
N ASN A 24 0.32 12.74 9.47
CA ASN A 24 1.06 11.56 9.10
C ASN A 24 0.54 10.93 7.80
N THR A 25 -0.78 10.87 7.63
CA THR A 25 -1.41 10.48 6.35
C THR A 25 -1.07 11.49 5.26
N SER A 26 -0.98 12.79 5.54
CA SER A 26 -0.53 13.76 4.52
C SER A 26 0.91 13.50 4.03
N HIS A 27 1.83 13.12 4.92
CA HIS A 27 3.19 12.76 4.53
C HIS A 27 3.23 11.42 3.76
N ALA A 28 2.43 10.45 4.20
CA ALA A 28 2.27 9.16 3.52
C ALA A 28 1.71 9.35 2.10
N GLU A 29 0.70 10.19 1.93
CA GLU A 29 0.07 10.52 0.65
C GLU A 29 1.05 11.22 -0.31
N SER A 30 1.89 12.14 0.18
CA SER A 30 2.96 12.74 -0.63
C SER A 30 3.98 11.71 -1.11
N SER A 31 4.40 10.81 -0.22
CA SER A 31 5.32 9.73 -0.54
C SER A 31 4.68 8.71 -1.50
N LEU A 32 3.39 8.45 -1.34
CA LEU A 32 2.61 7.56 -2.19
C LEU A 32 2.52 8.11 -3.61
N LYS A 33 2.25 9.42 -3.77
CA LYS A 33 2.26 10.08 -5.07
C LYS A 33 3.61 9.91 -5.79
N LYS A 34 4.72 10.10 -5.07
CA LYS A 34 6.07 9.84 -5.61
C LYS A 34 6.24 8.39 -6.03
N ALA A 35 5.75 7.43 -5.24
CA ALA A 35 5.81 6.01 -5.60
C ALA A 35 5.04 5.72 -6.90
N VAL A 36 3.84 6.29 -7.06
CA VAL A 36 3.04 6.18 -8.28
C VAL A 36 3.79 6.75 -9.49
N ASP A 37 4.43 7.92 -9.35
CA ASP A 37 5.21 8.53 -10.44
C ASP A 37 6.46 7.70 -10.80
N LEU A 38 7.10 7.07 -9.82
CA LEU A 38 8.19 6.12 -10.05
C LEU A 38 7.70 4.87 -10.80
N ILE A 39 6.52 4.32 -10.46
CA ILE A 39 5.90 3.20 -11.18
C ILE A 39 5.62 3.57 -12.64
N LYS A 40 5.01 4.75 -12.88
CA LYS A 40 4.76 5.26 -14.24
C LYS A 40 6.07 5.41 -15.04
N SER A 41 7.15 5.78 -14.36
CA SER A 41 8.49 5.90 -14.93
C SER A 41 9.24 4.56 -15.02
N LYS A 42 8.58 3.43 -14.73
CA LYS A 42 9.15 2.07 -14.70
C LYS A 42 10.32 1.89 -13.71
N GLN A 43 10.46 2.79 -12.74
CA GLN A 43 11.46 2.72 -11.67
C GLN A 43 10.96 1.85 -10.51
N PHE A 44 10.75 0.56 -10.80
CA PHE A 44 10.07 -0.37 -9.89
C PHE A 44 10.82 -0.57 -8.56
N PHE A 45 12.16 -0.63 -8.58
CA PHE A 45 12.95 -0.80 -7.36
C PHE A 45 12.81 0.38 -6.40
N SER A 46 12.91 1.61 -6.91
CA SER A 46 12.73 2.83 -6.13
C SER A 46 11.31 2.94 -5.58
N ALA A 47 10.30 2.59 -6.40
CA ALA A 47 8.91 2.56 -5.98
C ALA A 47 8.67 1.55 -4.86
N GLU A 48 9.22 0.33 -4.99
CA GLU A 48 9.07 -0.72 -3.98
C GLU A 48 9.64 -0.28 -2.63
N ARG A 49 10.84 0.30 -2.63
CA ARG A 49 11.47 0.79 -1.40
C ARG A 49 10.63 1.85 -0.72
N LEU A 50 10.06 2.78 -1.49
CA LEU A 50 9.23 3.85 -0.96
C LEU A 50 7.91 3.31 -0.40
N LEU A 51 7.28 2.34 -1.08
CA LEU A 51 6.05 1.71 -0.59
C LEU A 51 6.29 0.86 0.66
N LYS A 52 7.41 0.12 0.73
CA LYS A 52 7.83 -0.59 1.96
C LYS A 52 7.99 0.37 3.14
N GLN A 53 8.59 1.53 2.90
CA GLN A 53 8.72 2.56 3.93
C GLN A 53 7.36 3.07 4.38
N ILE A 54 6.45 3.42 3.46
CA ILE A 54 5.10 3.87 3.79
C ILE A 54 4.36 2.83 4.64
N LEU A 55 4.37 1.56 4.20
CA LEU A 55 3.70 0.47 4.90
C LEU A 55 4.38 0.08 6.22
N GLY A 56 5.67 0.40 6.40
CA GLY A 56 6.36 0.22 7.68
C GLY A 56 5.85 1.17 8.76
N TYR A 57 5.49 2.40 8.39
CA TYR A 57 4.86 3.37 9.30
C TYR A 57 3.33 3.22 9.37
N TYR A 58 2.69 2.89 8.24
CA TYR A 58 1.24 2.80 8.09
C TYR A 58 0.86 1.44 7.48
N PRO A 59 0.92 0.35 8.26
CA PRO A 59 0.69 -1.00 7.75
C PRO A 59 -0.74 -1.25 7.22
N ASN A 60 -1.68 -0.38 7.62
CA ASN A 60 -3.09 -0.41 7.21
C ASN A 60 -3.45 0.74 6.25
N HIS A 61 -2.49 1.28 5.50
CA HIS A 61 -2.78 2.30 4.51
C HIS A 61 -3.31 1.68 3.21
N ALA A 62 -4.64 1.69 3.03
CA ALA A 62 -5.32 1.02 1.91
C ALA A 62 -4.75 1.41 0.53
N ASN A 63 -4.59 2.71 0.24
CA ASN A 63 -4.04 3.16 -1.04
C ASN A 63 -2.59 2.69 -1.29
N ALA A 64 -1.75 2.66 -0.24
CA ALA A 64 -0.38 2.17 -0.34
C ALA A 64 -0.35 0.65 -0.60
N LEU A 65 -1.26 -0.12 0.02
CA LEU A 65 -1.42 -1.54 -0.23
C LEU A 65 -1.89 -1.81 -1.67
N VAL A 66 -2.88 -1.08 -2.19
CA VAL A 66 -3.30 -1.21 -3.60
C VAL A 66 -2.15 -0.84 -4.54
N THR A 67 -1.41 0.22 -4.24
CA THR A 67 -0.28 0.65 -5.08
C THR A 67 0.85 -0.39 -5.06
N TYR A 68 1.11 -1.02 -3.91
CA TYR A 68 2.05 -2.14 -3.80
C TYR A 68 1.58 -3.36 -4.60
N GLY A 69 0.30 -3.72 -4.50
CA GLY A 69 -0.26 -4.81 -5.30
C GLY A 69 -0.12 -4.55 -6.80
N ALA A 70 -0.41 -3.33 -7.25
CA ALA A 70 -0.21 -2.91 -8.63
C ALA A 70 1.27 -2.96 -9.04
N LEU A 71 2.19 -2.57 -8.16
CA LEU A 71 3.62 -2.73 -8.39
C LEU A 71 3.99 -4.22 -8.57
N CYS A 72 3.56 -5.13 -7.69
CA CYS A 72 3.84 -6.57 -7.80
C CYS A 72 3.30 -7.19 -9.11
N ALA A 73 2.14 -6.74 -9.57
CA ALA A 73 1.52 -7.21 -10.81
C ALA A 73 2.25 -6.72 -12.07
N ASN A 74 2.88 -5.54 -12.01
CA ASN A 74 3.57 -4.91 -13.14
C ASN A 74 5.10 -5.03 -13.08
N SER A 75 5.66 -5.38 -11.92
CA SER A 75 7.10 -5.52 -11.73
C SER A 75 7.56 -6.81 -12.40
N ILE A 76 8.39 -6.66 -13.42
CA ILE A 76 9.20 -7.75 -13.94
C ILE A 76 10.30 -7.98 -12.91
N ASP A 77 10.32 -9.17 -12.30
CA ASP A 77 11.43 -9.58 -11.44
C ASP A 77 12.73 -9.49 -12.26
N SER A 78 13.55 -8.50 -11.95
CA SER A 78 14.80 -8.24 -12.67
C SER A 78 15.94 -9.13 -12.17
N SER A 79 15.72 -9.88 -11.09
CA SER A 79 16.70 -10.77 -10.45
C SER A 79 16.50 -12.24 -10.80
N SER A 80 15.33 -12.61 -11.36
CA SER A 80 15.06 -13.95 -11.86
C SER A 80 15.01 -13.94 -13.40
N SER A 81 15.85 -14.77 -14.04
CA SER A 81 15.80 -15.01 -15.49
C SER A 81 14.46 -15.63 -15.96
N LEU A 82 13.56 -15.94 -15.02
CA LEU A 82 12.18 -16.30 -15.25
C LEU A 82 11.31 -15.09 -14.89
N ILE A 83 10.73 -14.43 -15.90
CA ILE A 83 9.70 -13.39 -15.74
C ILE A 83 8.54 -14.01 -14.95
N LYS A 84 8.53 -13.83 -13.63
CA LYS A 84 7.41 -14.18 -12.77
C LYS A 84 6.86 -12.90 -12.17
N ASN A 85 5.86 -12.35 -12.83
CA ASN A 85 4.96 -11.39 -12.19
C ASN A 85 4.45 -12.01 -10.88
N ARG A 86 4.47 -11.22 -9.82
CA ARG A 86 4.12 -11.66 -8.46
C ARG A 86 2.61 -11.56 -8.26
N HIS A 87 1.85 -12.24 -9.12
CA HIS A 87 0.39 -12.20 -9.16
C HIS A 87 -0.25 -12.60 -7.82
N ASP A 88 0.27 -13.66 -7.19
CA ASP A 88 -0.21 -14.12 -5.88
C ASP A 88 0.01 -13.05 -4.79
N GLU A 89 1.16 -12.38 -4.83
CA GLU A 89 1.48 -11.29 -3.90
C GLU A 89 0.59 -10.07 -4.14
N ALA A 90 0.34 -9.72 -5.40
CA ALA A 90 -0.56 -8.64 -5.78
C ALA A 90 -1.98 -8.86 -5.25
N ILE A 91 -2.54 -10.06 -5.45
CA ILE A 91 -3.87 -10.44 -4.95
C ILE A 91 -3.93 -10.33 -3.42
N ARG A 92 -2.89 -10.79 -2.70
CA ARG A 92 -2.82 -10.66 -1.23
C ARG A 92 -2.88 -9.20 -0.78
N PHE A 93 -2.14 -8.31 -1.44
CA PHE A 93 -2.17 -6.89 -1.11
C PHE A 93 -3.51 -6.23 -1.43
N PHE A 94 -4.16 -6.60 -2.54
CA PHE A 94 -5.50 -6.09 -2.86
C PHE A 94 -6.56 -6.56 -1.86
N ASN A 95 -6.50 -7.82 -1.42
CA ASN A 95 -7.39 -8.32 -0.36
C ASN A 95 -7.20 -7.50 0.92
N LYS A 96 -5.96 -7.34 1.38
CA LYS A 96 -5.69 -6.56 2.59
C LYS A 96 -6.20 -5.13 2.49
N ALA A 97 -6.04 -4.49 1.32
CA ALA A 97 -6.56 -3.14 1.10
C ALA A 97 -8.09 -3.08 1.19
N LEU A 98 -8.78 -4.06 0.62
CA LEU A 98 -10.25 -4.15 0.65
C LEU A 98 -10.79 -4.54 2.03
N ASP A 99 -10.04 -5.30 2.82
CA ASP A 99 -10.39 -5.61 4.21
C ASP A 99 -10.34 -4.35 5.10
N ILE A 100 -9.44 -3.42 4.78
CA ILE A 100 -9.31 -2.14 5.50
C ILE A 100 -10.33 -1.12 4.99
N ASP A 101 -10.45 -0.99 3.67
CA ASP A 101 -11.37 -0.09 3.01
C ASP A 101 -12.04 -0.83 1.86
N PRO A 102 -13.28 -1.33 2.05
CA PRO A 102 -14.04 -2.01 1.00
C PRO A 102 -14.27 -1.16 -0.26
N ASN A 103 -14.22 0.16 -0.11
CA ASN A 103 -14.36 1.12 -1.21
C ASN A 103 -13.01 1.62 -1.73
N CYS A 104 -11.90 0.96 -1.37
CA CYS A 104 -10.56 1.38 -1.73
C CYS A 104 -10.45 1.54 -3.26
N PRO A 105 -10.01 2.71 -3.75
CA PRO A 105 -9.94 2.99 -5.17
C PRO A 105 -9.15 1.92 -5.93
N ASN A 106 -9.75 1.37 -6.97
CA ASN A 106 -9.17 0.34 -7.85
C ASN A 106 -8.85 -1.03 -7.21
N GLY A 107 -9.00 -1.22 -5.89
CA GLY A 107 -8.65 -2.47 -5.22
C GLY A 107 -9.39 -3.69 -5.76
N ALA A 108 -10.72 -3.61 -5.85
CA ALA A 108 -11.57 -4.69 -6.36
C ALA A 108 -11.29 -4.98 -7.85
N ARG A 109 -11.18 -3.92 -8.65
CA ARG A 109 -10.93 -4.02 -10.08
C ARG A 109 -9.57 -4.64 -10.38
N TYR A 110 -8.51 -4.25 -9.69
CA TYR A 110 -7.19 -4.84 -9.88
C TYR A 110 -7.13 -6.29 -9.39
N LYS A 111 -7.76 -6.60 -8.26
CA LYS A 111 -7.91 -8.00 -7.80
C LYS A 111 -8.58 -8.86 -8.87
N GLU A 112 -9.68 -8.40 -9.46
CA GLU A 112 -10.40 -9.15 -10.50
C GLU A 112 -9.52 -9.43 -11.72
N ILE A 113 -8.77 -8.43 -12.19
CA ILE A 113 -7.83 -8.57 -13.32
C ILE A 113 -6.76 -9.61 -13.01
N GLU A 114 -6.16 -9.57 -11.82
CA GLU A 114 -5.09 -10.50 -11.44
C GLU A 114 -5.62 -11.93 -11.24
N LEU A 115 -6.83 -12.11 -10.70
CA LEU A 115 -7.47 -13.42 -10.60
C LEU A 115 -7.72 -14.05 -11.98
N LYS A 116 -8.14 -13.25 -12.98
CA LYS A 116 -8.31 -13.72 -14.36
C LYS A 116 -6.97 -14.18 -14.95
N ARG A 117 -5.92 -13.36 -14.80
CA ARG A 117 -4.55 -13.71 -15.24
C ARG A 117 -4.04 -14.99 -14.58
N GLU A 118 -4.29 -15.16 -13.28
CA GLU A 118 -3.90 -16.35 -12.55
C GLU A 118 -4.65 -17.59 -13.06
N ALA A 119 -5.96 -17.49 -13.28
CA ALA A 119 -6.77 -18.57 -13.85
C ALA A 119 -6.31 -18.96 -15.26
N GLU A 120 -6.05 -17.99 -16.14
CA GLU A 120 -5.51 -18.21 -17.48
C GLU A 120 -4.13 -18.89 -17.43
N ARG A 121 -3.27 -18.48 -16.50
CA ARG A 121 -1.95 -19.09 -16.30
C ARG A 121 -2.06 -20.54 -15.85
N LYS A 122 -2.95 -20.82 -14.90
CA LYS A 122 -3.18 -22.19 -14.41
C LYS A 122 -3.77 -23.08 -15.51
N ARG A 123 -4.71 -22.56 -16.31
CA ARG A 123 -5.26 -23.24 -17.49
C ARG A 123 -4.19 -23.53 -18.54
N SER A 124 -3.35 -22.54 -18.86
CA SER A 124 -2.23 -22.70 -19.81
C SER A 124 -1.19 -23.72 -19.36
N ARG A 125 -1.14 -24.02 -18.05
CA ARG A 125 -0.24 -25.02 -17.45
C ARG A 125 -0.90 -26.37 -17.20
N GLY A 126 -2.18 -26.54 -17.56
CA GLY A 126 -2.94 -27.77 -17.32
C GLY A 126 -3.16 -28.09 -15.84
N ILE A 127 -3.13 -27.09 -14.96
CA ILE A 127 -3.32 -27.27 -13.51
C ILE A 127 -4.82 -27.32 -13.15
N ILE A 128 -5.67 -26.77 -14.01
CA ILE A 128 -7.15 -26.75 -13.95
C ILE A 128 -7.72 -26.94 -15.35
#